data_AF-A0A5C3MB68-F1
#
_entry.id   AF-A0A5C3MB68-F1
#
_cell.length_a   1.000
_cell.length_b   1.000
_cell.length_c   1.000
_cell.angle_alpha   90.00
_cell.angle_beta   90.00
_cell.angle_gamma   90.00
#
_symmetry.space_group_name_H-M   'P 1'
#
loop_
_entity.id
_entity.type
_entity.pdbx_description
1 polymer ?
#
loop_
_entity_poly.entity_id
_entity_poly.type
_entity_poly.pdbx_seq_one_letter_code
_entity_poly.pdbx_strand_id
1 'polypeptide(L)'
;MLNIFLITRSVFFALLANFGALTLVFASWNINASISAGFSVPSTSIFMVFHSSVLFFCILLGLAELFRPQSRTAHLAFECSWVAVLSLFNIGSAISVTVNGPALLCRQTADWGICASVSLLIPSAWLTSFLAIAYFFVLFLSTVAHTRMHRDIWSQTIYSVAWFGQPSHQPVIEILKSKWVQTGCFEEEDSWNRYLDDIEDTSTRKQRFTPDTASLKAAPWAQGAKIRRGVDSPFTRKEAMQTSSARTSTTLAGATLPIIPPKPQAKDIPRDSPAGSRFIEKFRESRTLSRSETHLQYGTHFITPMSPFPPTIADHDLPIPLPRLSEWVRADGSIIRSESPV
;
A
#
# COMPACT_ATOMS: atom_id res chain seq x y z
N MET A 1 -7.16 6.70 -0.62
CA MET A 1 -7.48 6.73 -2.06
C MET A 1 -8.41 5.56 -2.34
N LEU A 2 -9.34 5.74 -3.27
CA LEU A 2 -10.44 4.79 -3.47
C LEU A 2 -9.97 3.68 -4.44
N ASN A 3 -9.90 2.44 -3.96
CA ASN A 3 -9.43 1.31 -4.76
C ASN A 3 -10.54 0.91 -5.75
N ILE A 4 -10.33 1.16 -7.05
CA ILE A 4 -11.32 0.93 -8.11
C ILE A 4 -11.85 -0.52 -8.08
N PHE A 5 -11.00 -1.49 -7.76
CA PHE A 5 -11.39 -2.90 -7.66
C PHE A 5 -12.45 -3.13 -6.58
N LEU A 6 -12.29 -2.48 -5.42
CA LEU A 6 -13.25 -2.58 -4.31
C LEU A 6 -14.59 -1.92 -4.65
N ILE A 7 -14.58 -0.83 -5.42
CA ILE A 7 -15.83 -0.23 -5.93
C ILE A 7 -16.55 -1.23 -6.82
N THR A 8 -15.85 -1.78 -7.81
CA THR A 8 -16.40 -2.72 -8.76
C THR A 8 -16.98 -3.94 -8.03
N ARG A 9 -16.24 -4.52 -7.08
CA ARG A 9 -16.73 -5.59 -6.18
C ARG A 9 -18.01 -5.19 -5.46
N SER A 10 -18.03 -4.01 -4.84
CA SER A 10 -19.20 -3.51 -4.08
C SER A 10 -20.42 -3.32 -4.98
N VAL A 11 -20.23 -2.82 -6.21
CA VAL A 11 -21.30 -2.66 -7.21
C VAL A 11 -21.85 -4.02 -7.62
N PHE A 12 -21.00 -5.00 -7.92
CA PHE A 12 -21.45 -6.36 -8.24
C PHE A 12 -22.21 -7.01 -7.09
N PHE A 13 -21.73 -6.87 -5.84
CA PHE A 13 -22.44 -7.37 -4.67
C PHE A 13 -23.80 -6.71 -4.47
N ALA A 14 -23.89 -5.39 -4.62
CA ALA A 14 -25.17 -4.69 -4.52
C ALA A 14 -26.16 -5.14 -5.60
N LEU A 15 -25.70 -5.28 -6.86
CA LEU A 15 -26.53 -5.77 -7.95
C LEU A 15 -26.96 -7.23 -7.72
N LEU A 16 -26.04 -8.12 -7.35
CA LEU A 16 -26.34 -9.52 -7.04
C LEU A 16 -27.32 -9.65 -5.87
N ALA A 17 -27.17 -8.85 -4.82
CA ALA A 17 -28.10 -8.82 -3.69
C ALA A 17 -29.49 -8.34 -4.13
N ASN A 18 -29.56 -7.28 -4.93
CA ASN A 18 -30.83 -6.74 -5.44
C ASN A 18 -31.56 -7.73 -6.33
N PHE A 19 -30.90 -8.30 -7.34
CA PHE A 19 -31.53 -9.28 -8.22
C PHE A 19 -31.80 -10.60 -7.51
N GLY A 20 -30.94 -11.04 -6.59
CA GLY A 20 -31.18 -12.20 -5.73
C GLY A 20 -32.41 -12.02 -4.83
N ALA A 21 -32.66 -10.81 -4.33
CA ALA A 21 -33.88 -10.46 -3.59
C ALA A 21 -35.12 -10.52 -4.48
N LEU A 22 -35.04 -9.97 -5.69
CA LEU A 22 -36.14 -10.05 -6.66
C LEU A 22 -36.46 -11.52 -7.00
N THR A 23 -35.45 -12.33 -7.27
CA THR A 23 -35.63 -13.77 -7.51
C THR A 23 -36.25 -14.48 -6.31
N LEU A 24 -35.83 -14.16 -5.07
CA LEU A 24 -36.43 -14.72 -3.86
C LEU A 24 -37.91 -14.33 -3.71
N VAL A 25 -38.24 -13.05 -3.94
CA VAL A 25 -39.62 -12.55 -3.87
C VAL A 25 -40.50 -13.19 -4.94
N PHE A 26 -40.05 -13.24 -6.20
CA PHE A 26 -40.82 -13.83 -7.29
C PHE A 26 -40.97 -15.35 -7.15
N ALA A 27 -39.94 -16.05 -6.68
CA ALA A 27 -40.02 -17.48 -6.38
C ALA A 27 -40.99 -17.76 -5.24
N SER A 28 -40.95 -16.97 -4.16
CA SER A 28 -41.89 -17.08 -3.03
C SER A 28 -43.32 -16.77 -3.45
N TRP A 29 -43.52 -15.74 -4.28
CA TRP A 29 -44.83 -15.43 -4.85
C TRP A 29 -45.32 -16.57 -5.74
N ASN A 30 -44.46 -17.14 -6.58
CA ASN A 30 -44.82 -18.27 -7.43
C ASN A 30 -45.27 -19.49 -6.59
N ILE A 31 -44.54 -19.83 -5.53
CA ILE A 31 -44.93 -20.90 -4.59
C ILE A 31 -46.31 -20.62 -3.99
N ASN A 32 -46.53 -19.41 -3.48
CA ASN A 32 -47.80 -19.02 -2.86
C ASN A 32 -48.97 -19.07 -3.87
N ALA A 33 -48.75 -18.61 -5.10
CA ALA A 33 -49.74 -18.63 -6.16
C ALA A 33 -50.07 -20.08 -6.57
N SER A 34 -49.07 -20.97 -6.68
CA SER A 34 -49.28 -22.38 -6.96
C SER A 34 -50.09 -23.08 -5.87
N ILE A 35 -49.78 -22.83 -4.59
CA ILE A 35 -50.52 -23.39 -3.45
C ILE A 35 -51.98 -22.90 -3.47
N SER A 36 -52.19 -21.60 -3.71
CA SER A 36 -53.53 -20.99 -3.74
C SER A 36 -54.40 -21.55 -4.85
N ALA A 37 -53.78 -21.90 -5.99
CA ALA A 37 -54.44 -22.51 -7.13
C ALA A 37 -54.63 -24.03 -7.00
N GLY A 38 -54.17 -24.64 -5.89
CA GLY A 38 -54.25 -26.09 -5.66
C GLY A 38 -53.28 -26.94 -6.49
N PHE A 39 -52.26 -26.33 -7.09
CA PHE A 39 -51.21 -27.06 -7.82
C PHE A 39 -50.08 -27.51 -6.88
N SER A 40 -49.36 -28.55 -7.29
CA SER A 40 -48.11 -28.92 -6.61
C SER A 40 -47.07 -27.81 -6.74
N VAL A 41 -46.31 -27.58 -5.68
CA VAL A 41 -45.29 -26.52 -5.66
C VAL A 41 -44.16 -26.86 -6.64
N PRO A 42 -43.79 -25.95 -7.56
CA PRO A 42 -42.67 -26.18 -8.46
C PRO A 42 -41.35 -26.34 -7.70
N SER A 43 -40.65 -27.44 -7.93
CA SER A 43 -39.35 -27.72 -7.28
C SER A 43 -38.29 -26.67 -7.63
N THR A 44 -38.38 -26.08 -8.82
CA THR A 44 -37.52 -24.99 -9.30
C THR A 44 -37.64 -23.74 -8.42
N SER A 45 -38.85 -23.37 -8.02
CA SER A 45 -39.10 -22.21 -7.15
C SER A 45 -38.53 -22.44 -5.74
N ILE A 46 -38.65 -23.65 -5.20
CA ILE A 46 -38.04 -24.02 -3.91
C ILE A 46 -36.51 -23.93 -3.98
N PHE A 47 -35.92 -24.48 -5.05
CA PHE A 47 -34.47 -24.42 -5.27
C PHE A 47 -33.97 -22.97 -5.40
N MET A 48 -34.70 -22.10 -6.09
CA MET A 48 -34.37 -20.67 -6.21
C MET A 48 -34.38 -19.95 -4.86
N VAL A 49 -35.35 -20.22 -3.98
CA VAL A 49 -35.39 -19.63 -2.63
C VAL A 49 -34.18 -20.06 -1.80
N PHE A 50 -33.85 -21.36 -1.83
CA PHE A 50 -32.66 -21.88 -1.15
C PHE A 50 -31.38 -21.23 -1.70
N HIS A 51 -31.24 -21.20 -3.03
CA HIS A 51 -30.08 -20.63 -3.71
C HIS A 51 -29.90 -19.13 -3.42
N SER A 52 -30.98 -18.34 -3.49
CA SER A 52 -30.94 -16.91 -3.12
C SER A 52 -30.49 -16.73 -1.66
N SER A 53 -30.93 -17.61 -0.74
CA SER A 53 -30.52 -17.55 0.67
C SER A 53 -29.02 -17.84 0.84
N VAL A 54 -28.49 -18.84 0.14
CA VAL A 54 -27.05 -19.13 0.11
C VAL A 54 -26.27 -17.97 -0.50
N LEU A 55 -26.76 -17.37 -1.58
CA LEU A 55 -26.15 -16.20 -2.21
C LEU A 55 -26.05 -15.04 -1.22
N PHE A 56 -27.13 -14.71 -0.50
CA PHE A 56 -27.11 -13.67 0.52
C PHE A 56 -26.09 -13.95 1.63
N PHE A 57 -26.04 -15.20 2.10
CA PHE A 57 -25.06 -15.61 3.09
C PHE A 57 -23.62 -15.44 2.59
N CYS A 58 -23.31 -15.86 1.36
CA CYS A 58 -22.00 -15.67 0.75
C CYS A 58 -21.65 -14.19 0.55
N ILE A 59 -22.61 -13.34 0.15
CA ILE A 59 -22.40 -11.89 0.04
C ILE A 59 -22.12 -11.28 1.42
N LEU A 60 -22.84 -11.69 2.46
CA LEU A 60 -22.59 -11.25 3.83
C LEU A 60 -21.19 -11.67 4.31
N LEU A 61 -20.74 -12.89 3.98
CA LEU A 61 -19.38 -13.33 4.29
C LEU A 61 -18.30 -12.51 3.56
N GLY A 62 -18.54 -12.13 2.29
CA GLY A 62 -17.64 -11.25 1.55
C GLY A 62 -17.63 -9.81 2.08
N LEU A 63 -18.77 -9.31 2.57
CA LEU A 63 -18.88 -7.99 3.19
C LEU A 63 -18.36 -7.97 4.64
N ALA A 64 -18.34 -9.11 5.34
CA ALA A 64 -17.86 -9.19 6.73
C ALA A 64 -16.40 -8.72 6.89
N GLU A 65 -15.62 -8.80 5.81
CA GLU A 65 -14.25 -8.32 5.73
C GLU A 65 -14.13 -6.81 5.96
N LEU A 66 -15.17 -6.03 5.61
CA LEU A 66 -15.21 -4.59 5.90
C LEU A 66 -15.18 -4.31 7.40
N PHE A 67 -15.65 -5.25 8.22
CA PHE A 67 -15.64 -5.14 9.69
C PHE A 67 -14.46 -5.86 10.33
N ARG A 68 -13.97 -6.95 9.71
CA ARG A 68 -12.81 -7.72 10.18
C ARG A 68 -11.84 -8.01 9.02
N PRO A 69 -10.83 -7.15 8.81
CA PRO A 69 -9.92 -7.25 7.66
C PRO A 69 -9.04 -8.51 7.64
N GLN A 70 -9.02 -9.28 8.73
CA GLN A 70 -8.19 -10.49 8.87
C GLN A 70 -8.99 -11.80 8.83
N SER A 71 -10.25 -11.74 8.40
CA SER A 71 -11.08 -12.96 8.33
C SER A 71 -10.61 -13.91 7.21
N ARG A 72 -10.67 -15.22 7.45
CA ARG A 72 -10.34 -16.23 6.44
C ARG A 72 -11.31 -16.27 5.26
N THR A 73 -12.52 -15.72 5.42
CA THR A 73 -13.50 -15.61 4.33
C THR A 73 -13.04 -14.61 3.27
N ALA A 74 -12.05 -13.77 3.58
CA ALA A 74 -11.42 -12.83 2.67
C ALA A 74 -10.48 -13.42 1.62
N HIS A 75 -10.17 -14.70 1.73
CA HIS A 75 -9.24 -15.32 0.82
C HIS A 75 -9.82 -15.32 -0.58
N LEU A 76 -9.01 -14.82 -1.51
CA LEU A 76 -9.42 -14.66 -2.89
C LEU A 76 -9.80 -16.00 -3.56
N ALA A 77 -9.13 -17.09 -3.18
CA ALA A 77 -9.50 -18.44 -3.61
C ALA A 77 -10.89 -18.87 -3.12
N PHE A 78 -11.24 -18.56 -1.87
CA PHE A 78 -12.55 -18.86 -1.30
C PHE A 78 -13.64 -18.08 -2.06
N GLU A 79 -13.41 -16.79 -2.30
CA GLU A 79 -14.36 -15.96 -3.03
C GLU A 79 -14.57 -16.41 -4.47
N CYS A 80 -13.47 -16.64 -5.19
CA CYS A 80 -13.54 -17.14 -6.56
C CYS A 80 -14.25 -18.49 -6.64
N SER A 81 -14.01 -19.38 -5.67
CA SER A 81 -14.63 -20.70 -5.61
C SER A 81 -16.16 -20.62 -5.40
N TRP A 82 -16.63 -19.88 -4.40
CA TRP A 82 -18.08 -19.82 -4.16
C TRP A 82 -18.81 -19.10 -5.28
N VAL A 83 -18.24 -18.04 -5.86
CA VAL A 83 -18.86 -17.35 -7.01
C VAL A 83 -18.95 -18.28 -8.21
N ALA A 84 -17.91 -19.06 -8.49
CA ALA A 84 -17.92 -20.04 -9.59
C ALA A 84 -19.04 -21.07 -9.42
N VAL A 85 -19.14 -21.67 -8.23
CA VAL A 85 -20.16 -22.69 -7.92
C VAL A 85 -21.57 -22.09 -8.00
N LEU A 86 -21.80 -20.93 -7.37
CA LEU A 86 -23.11 -20.27 -7.41
C LEU A 86 -23.47 -19.78 -8.82
N SER A 87 -22.49 -19.42 -9.66
CA SER A 87 -22.76 -19.04 -11.05
C SER A 87 -23.28 -20.21 -11.88
N LEU A 88 -22.74 -21.42 -11.67
CA LEU A 88 -23.22 -22.63 -12.34
C LEU A 88 -24.65 -23.00 -11.89
N PHE A 89 -24.93 -22.92 -10.59
CA PHE A 89 -26.29 -23.14 -10.07
C PHE A 89 -27.28 -22.09 -10.57
N ASN A 90 -26.87 -20.81 -10.65
CA ASN A 90 -27.67 -19.75 -11.25
C ASN A 90 -28.07 -20.08 -12.70
N ILE A 91 -27.11 -20.44 -13.55
CA ILE A 91 -27.37 -20.82 -14.94
C ILE A 91 -28.32 -22.01 -15.01
N GLY A 92 -28.06 -23.08 -14.25
CA GLY A 92 -28.91 -24.26 -14.21
C GLY A 92 -30.34 -23.94 -13.79
N SER A 93 -30.50 -23.07 -12.79
CA SER A 93 -31.80 -22.61 -12.31
C SER A 93 -32.53 -21.75 -13.35
N ALA A 94 -31.82 -20.86 -14.05
CA ALA A 94 -32.37 -20.01 -15.11
C ALA A 94 -32.85 -20.83 -16.32
N ILE A 95 -32.07 -21.84 -16.72
CA ILE A 95 -32.48 -22.81 -17.75
C ILE A 95 -33.72 -23.57 -17.28
N SER A 96 -33.70 -24.10 -16.06
CA SER A 96 -34.80 -24.90 -15.53
C SER A 96 -36.11 -24.12 -15.44
N VAL A 97 -36.09 -22.86 -14.98
CA VAL A 97 -37.31 -22.03 -14.94
C VAL A 97 -37.79 -21.62 -16.33
N THR A 98 -36.89 -21.50 -17.31
CA THR A 98 -37.25 -21.19 -18.70
C THR A 98 -37.90 -22.39 -19.39
N VAL A 99 -37.33 -23.59 -19.22
CA VAL A 99 -37.84 -24.84 -19.81
C VAL A 99 -39.16 -25.26 -19.16
N ASN A 100 -39.25 -25.21 -17.84
CA ASN A 100 -40.48 -25.53 -17.09
C ASN A 100 -41.44 -24.34 -17.00
N GLY A 101 -41.17 -23.29 -17.78
CA GLY A 101 -41.77 -21.97 -17.64
C GLY A 101 -43.18 -21.82 -18.24
N PRO A 102 -43.63 -20.55 -18.36
CA PRO A 102 -45.03 -20.18 -18.52
C PRO A 102 -45.60 -20.51 -19.90
N ALA A 103 -44.78 -20.86 -20.89
CA ALA A 103 -45.25 -21.29 -22.20
C ALA A 103 -46.18 -22.53 -22.10
N LEU A 104 -45.98 -23.37 -21.09
CA LEU A 104 -46.85 -24.51 -20.80
C LEU A 104 -48.00 -24.14 -19.85
N LEU A 105 -47.75 -23.30 -18.84
CA LEU A 105 -48.72 -23.01 -17.79
C LEU A 105 -49.76 -21.95 -18.18
N CYS A 106 -49.38 -20.88 -18.90
CA CYS A 106 -50.29 -19.75 -19.17
C CYS A 106 -51.31 -19.99 -20.27
N ARG A 107 -51.26 -21.12 -21.00
CA ARG A 107 -52.03 -21.30 -22.23
C ARG A 107 -53.42 -21.94 -22.01
N GLN A 108 -53.67 -22.64 -20.91
CA GLN A 108 -54.88 -23.45 -20.79
C GLN A 108 -55.93 -22.96 -19.78
N THR A 109 -55.58 -22.59 -18.55
CA THR A 109 -56.57 -22.12 -17.55
C THR A 109 -55.92 -21.42 -16.35
N ALA A 110 -54.63 -21.06 -16.43
CA ALA A 110 -53.88 -20.69 -15.24
C ALA A 110 -54.26 -19.32 -14.67
N ASP A 111 -54.30 -19.25 -13.35
CA ASP A 111 -54.40 -18.01 -12.59
C ASP A 111 -53.34 -17.01 -13.05
N TRP A 112 -53.79 -15.78 -13.32
CA TRP A 112 -52.95 -14.68 -13.80
C TRP A 112 -51.73 -14.43 -12.90
N GLY A 113 -51.87 -14.68 -11.60
CA GLY A 113 -50.76 -14.56 -10.63
C GLY A 113 -49.61 -15.54 -10.86
N ILE A 114 -49.89 -16.78 -11.28
CA ILE A 114 -48.85 -17.75 -11.64
C ILE A 114 -48.14 -17.28 -12.91
N CYS A 115 -48.89 -16.84 -13.91
CA CYS A 115 -48.31 -16.38 -15.17
C CYS A 115 -47.42 -15.13 -14.98
N ALA A 116 -47.89 -14.15 -14.20
CA ALA A 116 -47.16 -12.93 -13.90
C ALA A 116 -45.88 -13.22 -13.09
N SER A 117 -45.97 -14.04 -12.05
CA SER A 117 -44.80 -14.39 -11.22
C SER A 117 -43.71 -15.10 -12.03
N VAL A 118 -44.06 -16.07 -12.87
CA VAL A 118 -43.06 -16.76 -13.71
C VAL A 118 -42.47 -15.83 -14.77
N SER A 119 -43.28 -14.94 -15.37
CA SER A 119 -42.83 -13.98 -16.38
C SER A 119 -41.80 -12.98 -15.83
N LEU A 120 -41.88 -12.65 -14.54
CA LEU A 120 -40.88 -11.81 -13.85
C LEU A 120 -39.69 -12.62 -13.32
N LEU A 121 -39.93 -13.87 -12.90
CA LEU A 121 -38.89 -14.75 -12.37
C LEU A 121 -37.84 -15.09 -13.43
N ILE A 122 -38.24 -15.40 -14.67
CA ILE A 122 -37.31 -15.75 -15.77
C ILE A 122 -36.25 -14.67 -16.02
N PRO A 123 -36.61 -13.40 -16.34
CA PRO A 123 -35.60 -12.37 -16.59
C PRO A 123 -34.76 -12.08 -15.35
N SER A 124 -35.33 -12.13 -14.15
CA SER A 124 -34.56 -11.92 -12.91
C SER A 124 -33.49 -13.01 -12.71
N ALA A 125 -33.82 -14.27 -13.00
CA ALA A 125 -32.89 -15.40 -12.87
C ALA A 125 -31.75 -15.30 -13.90
N TRP A 126 -32.06 -14.92 -15.15
CA TRP A 126 -31.05 -14.70 -16.18
C TRP A 126 -30.13 -13.53 -15.86
N LEU A 127 -30.67 -12.41 -15.40
CA LEU A 127 -29.87 -11.25 -14.98
C LEU A 127 -28.93 -11.59 -13.83
N THR A 128 -29.42 -12.29 -12.80
CA THR A 128 -28.60 -12.78 -11.69
C THR A 128 -27.50 -13.72 -12.19
N SER A 129 -27.81 -14.60 -13.13
CA SER A 129 -26.85 -15.52 -13.75
C SER A 129 -25.74 -14.78 -14.49
N PHE A 130 -26.10 -13.85 -15.36
CA PHE A 130 -25.11 -13.06 -16.11
C PHE A 130 -24.24 -12.20 -15.20
N LEU A 131 -24.82 -11.59 -14.17
CA LEU A 131 -24.06 -10.83 -13.18
C LEU A 131 -23.08 -11.71 -12.40
N ALA A 132 -23.50 -12.91 -11.99
CA ALA A 132 -22.63 -13.83 -11.25
C ALA A 132 -21.46 -14.33 -12.10
N ILE A 133 -21.71 -14.67 -13.37
CA ILE A 133 -20.68 -15.07 -14.33
C ILE A 133 -19.73 -13.90 -14.63
N ALA A 134 -20.27 -12.71 -14.89
CA ALA A 134 -19.46 -11.52 -15.15
C ALA A 134 -18.57 -11.20 -13.94
N TYR A 135 -19.11 -11.29 -12.72
CA TYR A 135 -18.34 -11.12 -11.51
C TYR A 135 -17.23 -12.17 -11.37
N PHE A 136 -17.54 -13.44 -11.61
CA PHE A 136 -16.55 -14.52 -11.63
C PHE A 136 -15.40 -14.22 -12.60
N PHE A 137 -15.71 -13.84 -13.84
CA PHE A 137 -14.70 -13.52 -14.84
C PHE A 137 -13.88 -12.31 -14.46
N VAL A 138 -14.49 -11.24 -13.95
CA VAL A 138 -13.75 -10.05 -13.49
C VAL A 138 -12.76 -10.45 -12.39
N LEU A 139 -13.21 -11.22 -11.41
CA LEU A 139 -12.37 -11.69 -10.30
C LEU A 139 -11.25 -12.61 -10.81
N PHE A 140 -11.59 -13.64 -11.58
CA PHE A 140 -10.66 -14.65 -12.09
C PHE A 140 -9.62 -14.07 -13.07
N LEU A 141 -10.05 -13.24 -14.02
CA LEU A 141 -9.12 -12.63 -14.97
C LEU A 141 -8.19 -11.63 -14.28
N SER A 142 -8.72 -10.84 -13.34
CA SER A 142 -7.90 -9.91 -12.55
C SER A 142 -6.85 -10.66 -11.74
N THR A 143 -7.19 -11.80 -11.16
CA THR A 143 -6.27 -12.59 -10.34
C THR A 143 -5.21 -13.25 -11.18
N VAL A 144 -5.60 -13.91 -12.27
CA VAL A 144 -4.69 -14.52 -13.25
C VAL A 144 -3.71 -13.48 -13.79
N ALA A 145 -4.16 -12.27 -14.13
CA ALA A 145 -3.29 -11.20 -14.59
C ALA A 145 -2.21 -10.80 -13.56
N HIS A 146 -2.52 -10.89 -12.26
CA HIS A 146 -1.61 -10.53 -11.18
C HIS A 146 -0.78 -11.69 -10.61
N THR A 147 -1.06 -12.94 -10.99
CA THR A 147 -0.31 -14.13 -10.50
C THR A 147 1.19 -14.05 -10.78
N ARG A 148 1.60 -13.40 -11.89
CA ARG A 148 3.02 -13.24 -12.23
C ARG A 148 3.76 -12.32 -11.26
N MET A 149 3.07 -11.30 -10.72
CA MET A 149 3.64 -10.36 -9.75
C MET A 149 3.53 -10.86 -8.32
N HIS A 150 2.47 -11.61 -8.00
CA HIS A 150 2.19 -12.13 -6.68
C HIS A 150 1.93 -13.64 -6.76
N ARG A 151 2.96 -14.47 -6.50
CA ARG A 151 2.84 -15.93 -6.53
C ARG A 151 1.81 -16.47 -5.52
N ASP A 152 1.67 -15.79 -4.39
CA ASP A 152 0.76 -16.16 -3.31
C ASP A 152 -0.59 -15.42 -3.36
N ILE A 153 -1.00 -14.90 -4.52
CA ILE A 153 -2.23 -14.09 -4.63
C ILE A 153 -3.51 -14.84 -4.16
N TRP A 154 -3.54 -16.15 -4.33
CA TRP A 154 -4.70 -16.98 -3.97
C TRP A 154 -4.91 -17.13 -2.46
N SER A 155 -3.83 -17.03 -1.67
CA SER A 155 -3.87 -17.04 -0.21
C SER A 155 -3.98 -15.63 0.38
N GLN A 156 -3.91 -14.59 -0.45
CA GLN A 156 -4.05 -13.22 -0.04
C GLN A 156 -5.53 -12.78 -0.01
N THR A 157 -5.79 -11.76 0.80
CA THR A 157 -7.10 -11.11 0.84
C THR A 157 -7.22 -10.10 -0.31
N ILE A 158 -8.44 -9.84 -0.77
CA ILE A 158 -8.68 -8.83 -1.83
C ILE A 158 -8.15 -7.44 -1.43
N TYR A 159 -8.16 -7.12 -0.13
CA TYR A 159 -7.70 -5.84 0.39
C TYR A 159 -6.17 -5.71 0.47
N SER A 160 -5.45 -6.83 0.61
CA SER A 160 -3.98 -6.82 0.69
C SER A 160 -3.29 -6.67 -0.67
N VAL A 161 -3.98 -6.98 -1.77
CA VAL A 161 -3.40 -6.92 -3.12
C VAL A 161 -3.44 -5.49 -3.66
N ALA A 162 -2.30 -5.00 -4.14
CA ALA A 162 -2.18 -3.69 -4.78
C ALA A 162 -2.60 -3.74 -6.26
N TRP A 163 -3.89 -3.92 -6.52
CA TRP A 163 -4.47 -4.13 -7.86
C TRP A 163 -4.07 -3.13 -8.95
N PHE A 164 -3.73 -1.88 -8.58
CA PHE A 164 -3.41 -0.82 -9.54
C PHE A 164 -2.09 -0.09 -9.24
N GLY A 165 -1.13 -0.79 -8.63
CA GLY A 165 0.25 -0.31 -8.55
C GLY A 165 0.46 1.00 -7.80
N GLN A 166 -0.51 1.45 -7.00
CA GLN A 166 -0.25 2.54 -6.06
C GLN A 166 0.66 1.97 -4.98
N PRO A 167 1.92 2.45 -4.87
CA PRO A 167 2.76 2.06 -3.75
C PRO A 167 2.00 2.52 -2.52
N SER A 168 1.50 1.55 -1.75
CA SER A 168 0.92 1.84 -0.46
C SER A 168 2.04 2.53 0.30
N HIS A 169 1.87 3.82 0.60
CA HIS A 169 2.68 4.54 1.58
C HIS A 169 2.37 3.99 2.97
N GLN A 170 2.25 2.67 3.12
CA GLN A 170 2.40 2.04 4.41
C GLN A 170 3.81 2.41 4.88
N PRO A 171 3.92 3.12 6.00
CA PRO A 171 5.21 3.44 6.54
C PRO A 171 5.93 2.12 6.77
N VAL A 172 7.14 1.99 6.21
CA VAL A 172 8.07 0.85 6.32
C VAL A 172 8.23 0.32 7.77
N ILE A 173 7.79 1.10 8.75
CA ILE A 173 7.74 0.84 10.18
C ILE A 173 6.95 -0.44 10.53
N GLU A 174 5.83 -0.77 9.87
CA GLU A 174 5.07 -1.99 10.22
C GLU A 174 5.69 -3.29 9.69
N ILE A 175 6.33 -3.27 8.51
CA ILE A 175 7.02 -4.44 7.95
C ILE A 175 8.25 -4.79 8.80
N LEU A 176 8.91 -3.79 9.40
CA LEU A 176 9.93 -4.05 10.40
C LEU A 176 9.29 -4.67 11.66
N LYS A 177 8.21 -4.12 12.20
CA LYS A 177 7.61 -4.64 13.43
C LYS A 177 7.14 -6.10 13.31
N SER A 178 6.53 -6.51 12.20
CA SER A 178 6.07 -7.89 12.01
C SER A 178 7.22 -8.88 11.80
N LYS A 179 8.31 -8.46 11.15
CA LYS A 179 9.51 -9.30 10.95
C LYS A 179 10.28 -9.56 12.26
N TRP A 180 10.26 -8.61 13.19
CA TRP A 180 10.87 -8.79 14.52
C TRP A 180 10.04 -9.70 15.43
N VAL A 181 8.70 -9.65 15.36
CA VAL A 181 7.83 -10.51 16.20
C VAL A 181 7.85 -11.97 15.77
N GLN A 182 8.04 -12.26 14.48
CA GLN A 182 8.02 -13.64 13.99
C GLN A 182 9.39 -14.36 14.08
N THR A 183 10.44 -13.65 14.51
CA THR A 183 11.78 -14.22 14.77
C THR A 183 12.00 -14.49 16.27
N GLY A 184 10.93 -14.63 17.05
CA GLY A 184 10.99 -14.97 18.47
C GLY A 184 10.89 -16.48 18.72
N CYS A 185 11.97 -17.22 18.49
CA CYS A 185 12.22 -18.53 19.10
C CYS A 185 13.73 -18.82 19.28
N PHE A 186 14.53 -17.77 19.44
CA PHE A 186 15.72 -17.86 20.28
C PHE A 186 15.56 -16.77 21.33
N GLU A 187 15.38 -17.19 22.59
CA GLU A 187 15.70 -16.39 23.78
C GLU A 187 17.21 -16.10 23.81
N GLU A 188 17.74 -15.46 22.76
CA GLU A 188 18.99 -14.74 22.89
C GLU A 188 18.62 -13.41 23.52
N GLU A 189 18.64 -13.40 24.85
CA GLU A 189 18.78 -12.25 25.73
C GLU A 189 19.09 -10.97 24.92
N ASP A 190 18.06 -10.15 24.75
CA ASP A 190 18.02 -8.97 23.86
C ASP A 190 19.14 -7.98 24.24
N SER A 191 20.36 -8.21 23.74
CA SER A 191 21.52 -7.35 24.03
C SER A 191 21.33 -5.92 23.55
N TRP A 192 20.39 -5.73 22.60
CA TRP A 192 19.99 -4.43 22.11
C TRP A 192 19.15 -3.62 23.11
N ASN A 193 18.24 -4.25 23.85
CA ASN A 193 17.51 -3.53 24.90
C ASN A 193 18.44 -3.14 26.05
N ARG A 194 19.43 -3.99 26.36
CA ARG A 194 20.49 -3.65 27.33
C ARG A 194 21.30 -2.41 26.91
N TYR A 195 21.53 -2.22 25.61
CA TYR A 195 22.26 -1.05 25.10
C TYR A 195 21.40 0.23 25.09
N LEU A 196 20.09 0.12 24.90
CA LEU A 196 19.17 1.26 24.99
C LEU A 196 18.96 1.69 26.45
N ASP A 197 18.84 0.73 27.37
CA ASP A 197 18.80 1.00 28.82
C ASP A 197 20.11 1.65 29.29
N ASP A 198 21.27 1.24 28.76
CA ASP A 198 22.57 1.85 29.10
C ASP A 198 22.73 3.27 28.53
N ILE A 199 22.09 3.63 27.41
CA ILE A 199 22.08 5.01 26.90
C ILE A 199 21.22 5.93 27.79
N GLU A 200 20.08 5.42 28.28
CA GLU A 200 19.25 6.19 29.21
C GLU A 200 19.87 6.26 30.61
N ASP A 201 20.52 5.20 31.10
CA ASP A 201 21.22 5.19 32.39
C ASP A 201 22.54 5.97 32.37
N THR A 202 23.28 6.02 31.25
CA THR A 202 24.47 6.89 31.15
C THR A 202 24.13 8.38 31.12
N SER A 203 22.91 8.74 30.72
CA SER A 203 22.43 10.12 30.78
C SER A 203 22.23 10.61 32.23
N THR A 204 21.78 9.72 33.13
CA THR A 204 21.62 10.03 34.56
C THR A 204 22.95 9.92 35.32
N ARG A 205 23.86 9.03 34.89
CA ARG A 205 25.22 8.92 35.48
C ARG A 205 26.09 10.17 35.24
N LYS A 206 25.83 10.94 34.18
CA LYS A 206 26.50 12.22 33.92
C LYS A 206 26.11 13.35 34.88
N GLN A 207 25.03 13.22 35.66
CA GLN A 207 24.67 14.24 36.67
C GLN A 207 25.42 14.07 38.01
N ARG A 208 26.11 12.95 38.27
CA ARG A 208 26.83 12.73 39.54
C ARG A 208 28.34 12.92 39.46
N PHE A 209 28.89 13.28 38.31
CA PHE A 209 30.26 13.76 38.23
C PHE A 209 30.24 15.28 38.37
N THR A 210 30.22 15.78 39.61
CA THR A 210 30.71 17.13 39.88
C THR A 210 32.20 17.12 39.54
N PRO A 211 32.65 17.81 38.49
CA PRO A 211 34.06 17.83 38.15
C PRO A 211 34.81 18.45 39.32
N ASP A 212 35.75 17.70 39.89
CA ASP A 212 36.69 18.24 40.86
C ASP A 212 37.38 19.46 40.21
N THR A 213 37.11 20.64 40.75
CA THR A 213 37.50 21.94 40.20
C THR A 213 39.02 22.16 40.13
N ALA A 214 39.82 21.17 40.54
CA ALA A 214 41.26 21.25 40.61
C ALA A 214 42.00 20.78 39.34
N SER A 215 41.37 20.05 38.39
CA SER A 215 42.09 19.46 37.25
C SER A 215 41.63 19.87 35.84
N LEU A 216 40.80 20.89 35.70
CA LEU A 216 40.42 21.47 34.39
C LEU A 216 41.50 22.42 33.88
N LYS A 217 42.72 21.92 33.64
CA LYS A 217 43.63 22.58 32.71
C LYS A 217 43.07 22.36 31.30
N ALA A 218 42.42 23.38 30.76
CA ALA A 218 42.03 23.42 29.35
C ALA A 218 43.24 23.01 28.48
N ALA A 219 43.02 22.20 27.45
CA ALA A 219 44.10 21.76 26.58
C ALA A 219 44.89 22.99 26.07
N PRO A 220 46.23 22.96 26.03
CA PRO A 220 47.06 24.15 25.78
C PRO A 220 46.77 24.84 24.45
N TRP A 221 46.24 24.12 23.46
CA TRP A 221 45.84 24.69 22.17
C TRP A 221 44.50 25.46 22.20
N ALA A 222 43.68 25.26 23.24
CA ALA A 222 42.40 25.96 23.44
C ALA A 222 42.52 27.17 24.37
N GLN A 223 43.70 27.37 24.99
CA GLN A 223 44.00 28.49 25.87
C GLN A 223 44.33 29.74 25.03
N GLY A 224 43.31 30.44 24.54
CA GLY A 224 43.49 31.75 23.89
C GLY A 224 42.54 32.06 22.74
N ALA A 225 41.91 31.03 22.17
CA ALA A 225 40.88 31.23 21.15
C ALA A 225 39.53 31.53 21.83
N LYS A 226 39.01 32.75 21.66
CA LYS A 226 37.63 33.08 22.04
C LYS A 226 36.69 32.38 21.05
N ILE A 227 36.39 31.11 21.30
CA ILE A 227 35.49 30.31 20.48
C ILE A 227 34.07 30.89 20.62
N ARG A 228 33.68 31.74 19.68
CA ARG A 228 32.31 32.24 19.57
C ARG A 228 31.51 31.16 18.81
N ARG A 229 30.61 30.43 19.47
CA ARG A 229 29.58 29.65 18.77
C ARG A 229 28.61 30.65 18.13
N GLY A 230 28.94 31.08 16.92
CA GLY A 230 28.16 32.01 16.13
C GLY A 230 28.25 31.59 14.68
N VAL A 231 27.10 31.63 14.01
CA VAL A 231 26.99 31.45 12.56
C VAL A 231 27.80 32.57 11.90
N ASP A 232 28.93 32.23 11.27
CA ASP A 232 29.78 33.20 10.60
C ASP A 232 29.08 33.77 9.36
N SER A 233 29.29 35.06 9.12
CA SER A 233 28.85 35.74 7.90
C SER A 233 29.38 34.97 6.67
N PRO A 234 28.55 34.70 5.64
CA PRO A 234 27.33 35.41 5.26
C PRO A 234 26.02 34.80 5.79
N PHE A 235 26.06 33.83 6.70
CA PHE A 235 24.86 33.09 7.12
C PHE A 235 24.04 33.77 8.24
N THR A 236 24.32 35.04 8.55
CA THR A 236 23.50 35.84 9.47
C THR A 236 22.08 35.93 8.92
N ARG A 237 21.14 35.22 9.56
CA ARG A 237 19.71 35.37 9.27
C ARG A 237 19.36 36.84 9.47
N LYS A 238 18.95 37.53 8.41
CA LYS A 238 18.32 38.84 8.51
C LYS A 238 17.09 38.69 9.42
N GLU A 239 17.16 39.27 10.60
CA GLU A 239 15.99 39.45 11.46
C GLU A 239 14.98 40.26 10.66
N ALA A 240 13.86 39.61 10.30
CA ALA A 240 12.75 40.28 9.65
C ALA A 240 12.17 41.26 10.67
N MET A 241 12.53 42.52 10.47
CA MET A 241 12.03 43.69 11.18
C MET A 241 10.50 43.61 11.28
N GLN A 242 10.03 43.45 12.52
CA GLN A 242 8.64 43.67 12.89
C GLN A 242 8.30 45.12 12.57
N THR A 243 7.46 45.34 11.55
CA THR A 243 6.71 46.59 11.41
C THR A 243 5.22 46.28 11.28
N SER A 244 4.54 46.85 12.26
CA SER A 244 3.11 46.96 12.44
C SER A 244 2.44 47.71 11.28
N SER A 245 1.15 47.42 11.12
CA SER A 245 0.11 48.32 10.60
C SER A 245 0.09 48.66 9.11
N ALA A 246 -1.05 48.29 8.51
CA ALA A 246 -2.00 49.20 7.85
C ALA A 246 -2.48 48.64 6.51
N ARG A 247 -3.70 48.08 6.55
CA ARG A 247 -4.59 47.99 5.41
C ARG A 247 -4.88 49.41 4.93
N THR A 248 -4.42 49.75 3.72
CA THR A 248 -5.13 50.71 2.88
C THR A 248 -4.96 50.28 1.43
N SER A 249 -6.09 49.95 0.82
CA SER A 249 -6.23 49.71 -0.61
C SER A 249 -6.17 51.06 -1.34
N THR A 250 -5.29 51.19 -2.33
CA THR A 250 -5.45 52.16 -3.42
C THR A 250 -4.93 51.58 -4.73
N THR A 251 -5.84 51.56 -5.69
CA THR A 251 -5.68 51.34 -7.11
C THR A 251 -4.66 52.29 -7.73
N LEU A 252 -3.73 51.80 -8.55
CA LEU A 252 -3.18 52.58 -9.66
C LEU A 252 -2.81 51.67 -10.83
N ALA A 253 -3.24 52.10 -12.01
CA ALA A 253 -3.08 51.45 -13.29
C ALA A 253 -1.66 51.61 -13.86
N GLY A 254 -1.27 50.67 -14.73
CA GLY A 254 -0.38 50.95 -15.86
C GLY A 254 1.11 50.69 -15.64
N ALA A 255 1.53 49.44 -15.70
CA ALA A 255 2.84 49.03 -16.24
C ALA A 255 2.82 47.54 -16.59
N THR A 256 2.79 47.23 -17.89
CA THR A 256 3.00 45.88 -18.42
C THR A 256 4.45 45.45 -18.18
N LEU A 257 4.65 44.58 -17.19
CA LEU A 257 5.88 43.81 -17.00
C LEU A 257 5.79 42.46 -17.74
N PRO A 258 6.92 41.89 -18.18
CA PRO A 258 6.96 40.64 -18.93
C PRO A 258 6.49 39.44 -18.09
N ILE A 259 5.86 38.50 -18.79
CA ILE A 259 5.27 37.26 -18.26
C ILE A 259 6.31 36.50 -17.44
N ILE A 260 6.08 36.42 -16.13
CA ILE A 260 6.80 35.54 -15.22
C ILE A 260 6.23 34.12 -15.40
N PRO A 261 7.07 33.07 -15.51
CA PRO A 261 6.60 31.69 -15.63
C PRO A 261 5.75 31.30 -14.41
N PRO A 262 4.68 30.50 -14.60
CA PRO A 262 3.74 30.17 -13.54
C PRO A 262 4.45 29.46 -12.40
N LYS A 263 4.48 30.11 -11.23
CA LYS A 263 4.84 29.48 -9.97
C LYS A 263 3.81 28.39 -9.68
N PRO A 264 4.21 27.12 -9.45
CA PRO A 264 3.27 26.08 -9.08
C PRO A 264 2.55 26.51 -7.79
N GLN A 265 1.22 26.61 -7.87
CA GLN A 265 0.37 26.88 -6.73
C GLN A 265 0.56 25.75 -5.71
N ALA A 266 1.22 26.07 -4.61
CA ALA A 266 1.23 25.21 -3.43
C ALA A 266 -0.21 25.18 -2.91
N LYS A 267 -0.84 24.03 -3.10
CA LYS A 267 -2.17 23.69 -2.60
C LYS A 267 -2.22 23.96 -1.10
N ASP A 268 -3.21 24.73 -0.66
CA ASP A 268 -3.44 25.08 0.73
C ASP A 268 -3.46 23.83 1.62
N ILE A 269 -2.41 23.68 2.43
CA ILE A 269 -2.34 22.68 3.50
C ILE A 269 -2.99 23.34 4.73
N PRO A 270 -3.96 22.69 5.40
CA PRO A 270 -4.57 23.22 6.61
C PRO A 270 -3.52 23.51 7.67
N ARG A 271 -3.48 24.77 8.12
CA ARG A 271 -2.76 25.24 9.31
C ARG A 271 -3.36 24.54 10.53
N ASP A 272 -2.76 23.46 10.99
CA ASP A 272 -2.86 22.96 12.39
C ASP A 272 -1.80 21.89 12.64
N SER A 273 -0.52 22.24 12.47
CA SER A 273 0.57 21.40 12.96
C SER A 273 1.69 22.29 13.49
N PRO A 274 2.16 22.07 14.74
CA PRO A 274 3.20 22.88 15.34
C PRO A 274 4.50 22.70 14.54
N ALA A 275 5.10 23.83 14.15
CA ALA A 275 6.34 23.91 13.40
C ALA A 275 7.52 23.37 14.22
N GLY A 276 7.70 22.04 14.21
CA GLY A 276 8.90 21.37 14.68
C GLY A 276 9.94 21.33 13.56
N SER A 277 10.90 22.26 13.62
CA SER A 277 12.12 22.24 12.82
C SER A 277 12.91 20.95 13.08
N ARG A 278 12.69 19.91 12.27
CA ARG A 278 13.54 18.73 12.21
C ARG A 278 14.43 18.82 10.98
N PHE A 279 15.54 19.54 11.14
CA PHE A 279 16.75 19.27 10.36
C PHE A 279 17.23 17.88 10.80
N ILE A 280 16.78 16.83 10.13
CA ILE A 280 17.41 15.52 10.20
C ILE A 280 18.52 15.57 9.17
N GLU A 281 19.75 15.82 9.64
CA GLU A 281 20.94 15.44 8.90
C GLU A 281 20.78 13.95 8.56
N LYS A 282 20.57 13.67 7.27
CA LYS A 282 20.75 12.33 6.71
C LYS A 282 22.23 12.00 6.88
N PHE A 283 22.58 11.44 8.03
CA PHE A 283 23.72 10.54 8.13
C PHE A 283 23.40 9.33 7.24
N ARG A 284 23.75 9.49 5.97
CA ARG A 284 23.97 8.39 5.05
C ARG A 284 25.06 7.52 5.69
N GLU A 285 24.75 6.24 5.85
CA GLU A 285 25.73 5.14 5.86
C GLU A 285 26.46 4.77 7.17
N SER A 286 25.81 4.81 8.33
CA SER A 286 26.34 4.15 9.55
C SER A 286 25.53 2.95 10.06
N ARG A 287 24.65 2.37 9.23
CA ARG A 287 23.82 1.21 9.63
C ARG A 287 24.52 -0.16 9.54
N THR A 288 25.82 -0.20 9.27
CA THR A 288 26.61 -1.44 9.10
C THR A 288 27.68 -1.68 10.16
N LEU A 289 27.70 -0.95 11.29
CA LEU A 289 28.79 -1.10 12.29
C LEU A 289 28.33 -1.30 13.74
N SER A 290 27.36 -2.21 13.98
CA SER A 290 27.16 -2.72 15.36
C SER A 290 26.71 -4.17 15.40
N ARG A 291 27.15 -5.00 14.46
CA ARG A 291 27.30 -6.43 14.75
C ARG A 291 28.67 -6.61 15.39
N SER A 292 28.73 -7.31 16.51
CA SER A 292 29.99 -7.79 17.09
C SER A 292 30.56 -8.86 16.14
N GLU A 293 31.18 -8.42 15.06
CA GLU A 293 31.95 -9.31 14.20
C GLU A 293 33.18 -9.77 14.98
N THR A 294 33.39 -11.08 15.04
CA THR A 294 34.67 -11.62 15.50
C THR A 294 35.79 -11.07 14.61
N HIS A 295 37.01 -10.97 15.14
CA HIS A 295 38.16 -10.39 14.40
C HIS A 295 38.46 -11.10 13.05
N LEU A 296 37.87 -12.29 12.83
CA LEU A 296 37.95 -13.07 11.59
C LEU A 296 36.81 -12.78 10.59
N GLN A 297 35.71 -12.16 11.03
CA GLN A 297 34.55 -11.84 10.19
C GLN A 297 34.54 -10.40 9.67
N TYR A 298 35.34 -9.53 10.28
CA TYR A 298 35.48 -8.13 9.90
C TYR A 298 35.88 -7.99 8.43
N GLY A 299 34.97 -7.48 7.60
CA GLY A 299 35.19 -7.21 6.17
C GLY A 299 34.57 -8.21 5.19
N THR A 300 34.08 -9.36 5.64
CA THR A 300 33.50 -10.38 4.73
C THR A 300 32.18 -9.93 4.08
N HIS A 301 31.44 -9.02 4.71
CA HIS A 301 30.14 -8.52 4.21
C HIS A 301 30.25 -7.49 3.08
N PHE A 302 31.45 -6.94 2.82
CA PHE A 302 31.70 -6.00 1.72
C PHE A 302 32.09 -6.70 0.41
N ILE A 303 32.26 -8.02 0.44
CA ILE A 303 32.67 -8.81 -0.73
C ILE A 303 31.41 -9.33 -1.43
N THR A 304 30.77 -8.49 -2.22
CA THR A 304 29.91 -9.00 -3.30
C THR A 304 30.82 -9.69 -4.32
N PRO A 305 30.54 -10.94 -4.75
CA PRO A 305 31.41 -11.71 -5.65
C PRO A 305 31.55 -11.12 -7.07
N MET A 306 31.02 -9.92 -7.32
CA MET A 306 31.15 -9.15 -8.55
C MET A 306 31.70 -7.74 -8.34
N SER A 307 32.30 -7.44 -7.18
CA SER A 307 32.98 -6.16 -6.99
C SER A 307 34.26 -6.11 -7.84
N PRO A 308 34.49 -5.05 -8.65
CA PRO A 308 35.70 -4.90 -9.45
C PRO A 308 36.95 -4.58 -8.62
N PHE A 309 36.84 -4.50 -7.29
CA PHE A 309 37.94 -4.18 -6.39
C PHE A 309 38.49 -5.44 -5.70
N PRO A 310 39.82 -5.59 -5.59
CA PRO A 310 40.43 -6.74 -4.94
C PRO A 310 40.00 -6.81 -3.46
N PRO A 311 39.68 -8.02 -2.93
CA PRO A 311 39.10 -8.21 -1.60
C PRO A 311 40.07 -7.90 -0.44
N THR A 312 41.34 -7.64 -0.73
CA THR A 312 42.38 -7.37 0.26
C THR A 312 43.05 -6.06 -0.08
N ILE A 313 42.75 -5.01 0.70
CA ILE A 313 43.60 -3.82 0.77
C ILE A 313 44.83 -4.26 1.57
N ALA A 314 45.94 -4.45 0.86
CA ALA A 314 47.21 -4.78 1.48
C ALA A 314 47.73 -3.52 2.19
N ASP A 315 47.49 -3.47 3.50
CA ASP A 315 48.01 -2.47 4.45
C ASP A 315 47.46 -1.04 4.28
N HIS A 316 46.76 -0.55 5.31
CA HIS A 316 46.16 0.79 5.32
C HIS A 316 47.20 1.91 5.50
N ASP A 317 48.41 1.58 5.94
CA ASP A 317 49.50 2.54 6.12
C ASP A 317 50.39 2.65 4.88
N LEU A 318 50.15 1.86 3.83
CA LEU A 318 50.86 1.97 2.57
C LEU A 318 50.14 2.94 1.61
N PRO A 319 50.90 3.78 0.89
CA PRO A 319 50.32 4.68 -0.10
C PRO A 319 49.59 3.89 -1.19
N ILE A 320 48.39 4.34 -1.55
CA ILE A 320 47.54 3.71 -2.57
C ILE A 320 48.37 3.55 -3.86
N PRO A 321 48.56 2.32 -4.38
CA PRO A 321 49.34 2.11 -5.59
C PRO A 321 48.69 2.85 -6.75
N LEU A 322 49.44 3.77 -7.38
CA LEU A 322 48.96 4.55 -8.50
C LEU A 322 48.61 3.61 -9.67
N PRO A 323 47.44 3.77 -10.32
CA PRO A 323 47.10 2.98 -11.49
C PRO A 323 48.16 3.18 -12.58
N ARG A 324 48.47 2.12 -13.33
CA ARG A 324 49.55 2.08 -14.36
C ARG A 324 49.50 3.19 -15.44
N LEU A 325 48.43 3.99 -15.49
CA LEU A 325 48.18 4.99 -16.53
C LEU A 325 47.80 6.39 -16.00
N SER A 326 47.94 6.69 -14.70
CA SER A 326 47.71 8.06 -14.22
C SER A 326 48.95 8.93 -14.47
N GLU A 327 49.05 9.52 -15.65
CA GLU A 327 49.94 10.65 -15.91
C GLU A 327 49.23 11.95 -15.52
N TRP A 328 49.91 12.80 -14.75
CA TRP A 328 49.41 14.12 -14.42
C TRP A 328 49.56 15.04 -15.63
N VAL A 329 48.49 15.22 -16.40
CA VAL A 329 48.44 16.23 -17.46
C VAL A 329 48.33 17.60 -16.80
N ARG A 330 49.38 18.43 -16.92
CA ARG A 330 49.31 19.84 -16.52
C ARG A 330 48.30 20.56 -17.41
N ALA A 331 47.43 21.37 -16.81
CA ALA A 331 46.40 22.13 -17.51
C ALA A 331 46.96 23.13 -18.54
N ASP A 332 48.27 23.41 -18.49
CA ASP A 332 48.93 24.46 -19.26
C ASP A 332 49.65 23.93 -20.50
N GLY A 333 49.53 22.62 -20.79
CA GLY A 333 50.15 21.99 -21.96
C GLY A 333 49.44 22.38 -23.24
N SER A 334 49.85 23.48 -23.88
CA SER A 334 49.49 23.78 -25.25
C SER A 334 50.00 22.66 -26.17
N ILE A 335 49.06 21.88 -26.73
CA ILE A 335 49.34 20.86 -27.73
C ILE A 335 49.79 21.57 -29.01
N ILE A 336 51.09 21.75 -29.18
CA ILE A 336 51.68 22.13 -30.47
C ILE A 336 51.68 20.86 -31.33
N ARG A 337 50.65 20.70 -32.16
CA ARG A 337 50.68 19.73 -33.27
C ARG A 337 51.73 20.19 -34.26
N SER A 338 52.87 19.51 -34.31
CA SER A 338 53.77 19.57 -35.45
C SER A 338 53.11 18.79 -36.60
N GLU A 339 52.57 19.50 -37.58
CA GLU A 339 52.26 18.94 -38.89
C GLU A 339 53.58 18.60 -39.59
N SER A 340 53.83 17.32 -39.81
CA SER A 340 54.88 16.83 -40.70
C SER A 340 54.35 16.79 -42.13
N PRO A 341 55.04 17.40 -43.11
CA PRO A 341 54.67 17.30 -44.51
C PRO A 341 55.24 16.01 -45.11
N VAL A 342 54.39 15.22 -45.75
CA VAL A 342 54.76 14.29 -46.84
C VAL A 342 53.69 14.36 -47.90
#